data_AF-A0A3G9J5P1-F1
#
_entry.id   AF-A0A3G9J5P1-F1
#
_cell.length_a   1.000
_cell.length_b   1.000
_cell.length_c   1.000
_cell.angle_alpha   90.00
_cell.angle_beta   90.00
_cell.angle_gamma   90.00
#
_symmetry.space_group_name_H-M   'P 1'
#
loop_
_entity.id
_entity.type
_entity.pdbx_description
1 polymer ?
#
loop_
_entity_poly.entity_id
_entity_poly.type
_entity_poly.pdbx_seq_one_letter_code
_entity_poly.pdbx_strand_id
1 'polypeptide(L)' 'MADLIGADFRDADLRGADLTESIFLTQAQLNAAKGDVNTKLPPSLTRPAHWSTL' A
#
# COMPACT_ATOMS: atom_id res chain seq x y z
N MET A 1 -0.08 -1.95 13.92
CA MET A 1 -1.48 -1.74 13.54
C MET A 1 -1.69 -0.27 13.24
N ALA A 2 -2.24 0.06 12.07
CA ALA A 2 -2.53 1.42 11.67
C ALA A 2 -3.96 1.50 11.12
N ASP A 3 -4.71 2.51 11.54
CA ASP A 3 -6.01 2.84 10.96
C ASP A 3 -5.80 3.81 9.78
N LEU A 4 -6.22 3.39 8.58
CA LEU A 4 -6.00 4.13 7.33
C LEU A 4 -7.32 4.59 6.69
N ILE A 5 -8.39 4.68 7.47
CA ILE A 5 -9.66 5.20 6.96
C ILE A 5 -9.49 6.64 6.48
N GLY A 6 -9.83 6.88 5.22
CA GLY A 6 -9.77 8.21 4.60
C GLY A 6 -8.36 8.78 4.41
N ALA A 7 -7.29 8.02 4.67
CA ALA A 7 -5.92 8.47 4.40
C ALA A 7 -5.72 8.74 2.90
N ASP A 8 -5.12 9.87 2.55
CA ASP A 8 -4.73 10.19 1.19
C ASP A 8 -3.31 9.69 0.91
N PHE A 9 -3.20 8.74 -0.01
CA PHE A 9 -1.94 8.08 -0.40
C PHE A 9 -1.47 8.45 -1.80
N ARG A 10 -2.08 9.45 -2.45
CA ARG A 10 -1.59 9.93 -3.74
C ARG A 10 -0.13 10.36 -3.62
N ASP A 11 0.73 9.73 -4.43
CA ASP A 11 2.18 9.94 -4.46
C ASP A 11 2.95 9.62 -3.16
N ALA A 12 2.29 9.06 -2.14
CA ALA A 12 2.94 8.64 -0.91
C ALA A 12 3.96 7.53 -1.19
N ASP A 13 5.14 7.63 -0.57
CA ASP A 13 6.20 6.62 -0.68
C ASP A 13 6.05 5.57 0.42
N LEU A 14 5.60 4.37 0.03
CA LEU A 14 5.38 3.23 0.90
C LEU A 14 6.40 2.11 0.64
N ARG A 15 7.48 2.39 -0.10
CA ARG A 15 8.51 1.37 -0.41
C ARG A 15 9.10 0.79 0.87
N GLY A 16 9.13 -0.54 0.96
CA GLY A 16 9.60 -1.27 2.15
C GLY A 16 8.70 -1.18 3.40
N ALA A 17 7.54 -0.50 3.34
CA ALA A 17 6.63 -0.44 4.47
C ALA A 17 5.95 -1.81 4.74
N ASP A 18 5.69 -2.09 6.02
CA ASP A 18 4.91 -3.25 6.43
C ASP A 18 3.47 -2.82 6.75
N LEU A 19 2.54 -3.10 5.83
CA LEU A 19 1.12 -2.76 5.96
C LEU A 19 0.26 -3.98 6.31
N THR A 20 0.86 -5.13 6.64
CA THR A 20 0.13 -6.39 6.86
C THR A 20 -0.94 -6.27 7.96
N GLU A 21 -0.66 -5.50 9.01
CA GLU A 21 -1.57 -5.26 10.16
C GLU A 21 -2.36 -3.94 10.03
N SER A 22 -2.50 -3.38 8.82
CA SER A 22 -3.30 -2.18 8.61
C SER A 22 -4.79 -2.50 8.47
N ILE A 23 -5.63 -1.62 8.99
CA ILE A 23 -7.09 -1.71 8.88
C ILE A 23 -7.61 -0.57 8.02
N PHE A 24 -8.71 -0.82 7.31
CA PHE A 24 -9.37 0.12 6.38
C PHE A 24 -8.52 0.62 5.20
N LEU A 25 -7.35 0.03 4.98
CA LEU A 25 -6.59 0.22 3.74
C LEU A 25 -7.37 -0.36 2.56
N THR A 26 -7.55 0.46 1.52
CA THR A 26 -8.26 0.07 0.30
C THR A 26 -7.29 -0.15 -0.86
N GLN A 27 -7.72 -0.95 -1.85
CA GLN A 27 -6.96 -1.13 -3.09
C GLN A 27 -6.76 0.20 -3.84
N ALA A 28 -7.74 1.11 -3.80
CA ALA A 28 -7.66 2.40 -4.47
C ALA A 28 -6.56 3.30 -3.87
N GLN A 29 -6.46 3.36 -2.54
CA GLN A 29 -5.36 4.07 -1.85
C GLN A 29 -4.01 3.47 -2.22
N LEU A 30 -3.91 2.14 -2.27
CA LEU A 30 -2.68 1.45 -2.64
C LEU A 30 -2.25 1.73 -4.09
N ASN A 31 -3.21 1.72 -5.01
CA ASN A 31 -2.96 1.99 -6.43
C ASN A 31 -2.45 3.43 -6.68
N ALA A 32 -2.81 4.38 -5.81
CA ALA A 32 -2.39 5.77 -5.91
C ALA A 32 -0.99 6.04 -5.33
N ALA A 33 -0.44 5.10 -4.57
CA ALA A 33 0.85 5.22 -3.90
C ALA A 33 2.01 4.69 -4.74
N LYS A 34 3.21 5.06 -4.30
CA LYS A 34 4.48 4.44 -4.71
C LYS A 34 4.82 3.33 -3.74
N GLY A 35 5.23 2.20 -4.25
CA GLY A 35 5.69 1.06 -3.47
C GLY A 35 6.55 0.17 -4.35
N ASP A 36 7.09 -0.87 -3.76
CA ASP A 36 8.01 -1.80 -4.43
C ASP A 36 7.69 -3.23 -4.03
N VAL A 37 8.49 -4.18 -4.49
CA VAL A 37 8.36 -5.61 -4.13
C VAL A 37 8.54 -5.88 -2.63
N ASN A 38 9.18 -4.97 -1.89
CA ASN A 38 9.47 -5.11 -0.47
C ASN A 38 8.32 -4.59 0.41
N THR A 39 7.43 -3.74 -0.12
CA THR A 39 6.22 -3.34 0.60
C THR A 39 5.35 -4.57 0.89
N LYS A 40 5.01 -4.81 2.16
CA LYS A 40 4.15 -5.92 2.58
C LYS A 40 2.72 -5.45 2.71
N LEU A 41 1.78 -6.27 2.26
CA LEU A 41 0.36 -5.93 2.16
C LEU A 41 -0.50 -6.86 3.02
N PRO A 42 -1.70 -6.41 3.41
CA PRO A 42 -2.76 -7.31 3.86
C PRO A 42 -3.06 -8.38 2.79
N PRO A 43 -3.38 -9.64 3.17
CA PRO A 43 -3.64 -10.73 2.22
C PRO A 43 -4.81 -10.47 1.25
N SER A 44 -5.72 -9.57 1.60
CA SER A 44 -6.89 -9.19 0.78
C SER A 44 -6.56 -8.18 -0.32
N LEU A 45 -5.36 -7.58 -0.33
CA LEU A 45 -4.96 -6.57 -1.30
C LEU A 45 -3.95 -7.11 -2.29
N THR A 46 -4.05 -6.62 -3.52
CA THR A 46 -3.13 -6.99 -4.60
C THR A 46 -2.07 -5.92 -4.77
N ARG A 47 -0.81 -6.36 -4.95
CA ARG A 47 0.28 -5.44 -5.27
C ARG A 47 0.00 -4.73 -6.61
N PRO A 48 0.03 -3.39 -6.67
CA PRO A 48 -0.15 -2.68 -7.93
C PRO A 48 0.93 -3.07 -8.94
N ALA A 49 0.55 -3.27 -10.20
CA ALA A 49 1.48 -3.75 -11.23
C ALA A 49 2.68 -2.80 -11.42
N HIS A 50 2.47 -1.49 -11.27
CA HIS A 50 3.51 -0.47 -11.38
C HIS A 50 4.52 -0.46 -10.22
N TRP A 51 4.34 -1.28 -9.18
CA TRP A 51 5.35 -1.47 -8.13
C TRP A 51 6.41 -2.50 -8.50
N SER A 52 6.29 -3.11 -9.68
CA SER A 52 7.20 -4.15 -10.18
C SER A 52 8.41 -3.57 -10.92
N THR A 53 8.44 -2.26 -11.19
CA THR A 53 9.56 -1.55 -11.79
C THR A 53 10.46 -1.01 -10.69
N LEU A 54 11.74 -1.42 -10.71
CA LEU A 54 12.81 -0.97 -9.79
C LEU A 54 12.93 0.56 -9.70
#